data_AF-A0A954KAP3-F1
#
_entry.id   AF-A0A954KAP3-F1
#
_cell.length_a   1.000
_cell.length_b   1.000
_cell.length_c   1.000
_cell.angle_alpha   90.00
_cell.angle_beta   90.00
_cell.angle_gamma   90.00
#
_symmetry.space_group_name_H-M   'P 1'
#
loop_
_entity.id
_entity.type
_entity.pdbx_description
1 polymer ?
#
loop_
_entity_poly.entity_id
_entity_poly.type
_entity_poly.pdbx_seq_one_letter_code
_entity_poly.pdbx_strand_id
1 'polypeptide(L)'
;MATCYGGGHVQMLIPVLQELKAQGCRISVLGLTTAKEPLRATGFEPIGFRHLLTSDDECARRHGIRLAEEMHADGKSVPLEETIAYLGLSYADLEERIGTENAKQLYRVQGRRAFLPLNPIRRLFDQLKPDALLTTNSPRAELASVKVAQERGIPAISMVSLFGLQIADIIADRVCIPFEATIPQLTARGVDPRTLVITGHPSFDCAADVLHQESVGIEWRIRKSIKNDTPLALYAMQPGIDDQSTLVEASLLQAIKQNPQLRIAVRKHPNHRDADAQKVIDQLGPAALNASDDSLGTVLHACDVLVTHHSTVGIKAALIG
;
A
#
# COMPACT_ATOMS: atom_id res chain seq x y z
N MET A 1 -0.06 2.20 -20.00
CA MET A 1 -0.15 3.09 -18.81
C MET A 1 -0.26 2.24 -17.57
N ALA A 2 0.23 2.72 -16.42
CA ALA A 2 0.02 2.06 -15.15
C ALA A 2 -0.60 2.99 -14.09
N THR A 3 -1.38 2.45 -13.15
CA THR A 3 -1.96 3.19 -12.01
C THR A 3 -1.71 2.44 -10.71
N CYS A 4 -1.19 3.12 -9.68
CA CYS A 4 -1.07 2.51 -8.35
C CYS A 4 -1.07 3.51 -7.20
N TYR A 5 -1.60 3.08 -6.06
CA TYR A 5 -1.35 3.67 -4.74
C TYR A 5 -0.02 3.20 -4.15
N GLY A 6 0.44 3.90 -3.12
CA GLY A 6 1.69 3.58 -2.41
C GLY A 6 1.59 2.34 -1.51
N GLY A 7 2.57 2.19 -0.61
CA GLY A 7 2.66 1.03 0.29
C GLY A 7 3.00 -0.26 -0.48
N GLY A 8 2.40 -1.38 -0.12
CA GLY A 8 2.66 -2.67 -0.77
C GLY A 8 2.28 -2.72 -2.26
N HIS A 9 1.35 -1.87 -2.70
CA HIS A 9 0.84 -1.84 -4.07
C HIS A 9 1.92 -1.40 -5.07
N VAL A 10 2.53 -0.23 -4.85
CA VAL A 10 3.63 0.25 -5.70
C VAL A 10 4.85 -0.67 -5.66
N GLN A 11 5.14 -1.30 -4.51
CA GLN A 11 6.28 -2.22 -4.37
C GLN A 11 6.09 -3.51 -5.18
N MET A 12 4.86 -3.99 -5.31
CA MET A 12 4.53 -5.11 -6.19
C MET A 12 4.61 -4.71 -7.67
N LEU A 13 4.25 -3.47 -8.00
CA LEU A 13 4.15 -3.02 -9.38
C LEU A 13 5.52 -2.65 -9.99
N ILE A 14 6.42 -2.04 -9.22
CA ILE A 14 7.73 -1.56 -9.70
C ILE A 14 8.53 -2.60 -10.48
N PRO A 15 8.74 -3.84 -9.98
CA PRO A 15 9.53 -4.84 -10.71
C PRO A 15 8.94 -5.15 -12.09
N VAL A 16 7.61 -5.23 -12.18
CA VAL A 16 6.89 -5.46 -13.44
C VAL A 16 7.08 -4.29 -14.40
N LEU A 17 7.02 -3.05 -13.90
CA LEU A 17 7.26 -1.86 -14.72
C LEU A 17 8.70 -1.81 -15.24
N GLN A 18 9.68 -2.19 -14.42
CA GLN A 18 11.09 -2.25 -14.82
C GLN A 18 11.31 -3.28 -15.92
N GLU A 19 10.73 -4.47 -15.78
CA GLU A 19 10.80 -5.52 -16.79
C GLU A 19 10.14 -5.08 -18.11
N LEU A 20 8.93 -4.53 -18.06
CA LEU A 20 8.25 -4.00 -19.25
C LEU A 20 9.08 -2.89 -19.92
N LYS A 21 9.72 -2.02 -19.14
CA LYS A 21 10.61 -0.97 -19.67
C LYS A 21 11.85 -1.58 -20.34
N ALA A 22 12.44 -2.62 -19.75
CA ALA A 22 13.58 -3.35 -20.31
C ALA A 22 13.22 -4.05 -21.64
N GLN A 23 11.97 -4.51 -21.77
CA GLN A 23 11.42 -5.05 -23.02
C GLN A 23 11.04 -3.97 -24.05
N GLY A 24 11.32 -2.69 -23.77
CA GLY A 24 11.09 -1.59 -24.71
C GLY A 24 9.69 -0.98 -24.66
N CYS A 25 8.85 -1.33 -23.68
CA CYS A 25 7.54 -0.69 -23.51
C CYS A 25 7.68 0.77 -23.05
N ARG A 26 6.87 1.67 -23.64
CA ARG A 26 6.72 3.05 -23.16
C ARG A 26 5.74 3.08 -21.98
N ILE A 27 6.22 3.49 -20.82
CA ILE A 27 5.45 3.44 -19.58
C ILE A 27 5.20 4.86 -19.04
N SER A 28 3.92 5.21 -18.94
CA SER A 28 3.44 6.35 -18.15
C SER A 28 2.74 5.81 -16.90
N VAL A 29 3.11 6.33 -15.72
CA VAL A 29 2.59 5.83 -14.43
C VAL A 29 1.83 6.95 -13.71
N LEU A 30 0.55 6.71 -13.38
CA LEU A 30 -0.19 7.48 -12.40
C LEU A 30 0.19 6.98 -11.00
N GLY A 31 1.10 7.69 -10.35
CA GLY A 31 1.58 7.40 -8.99
C GLY A 31 0.76 8.17 -7.95
N LEU A 32 -0.07 7.45 -7.20
CA LEU A 32 -1.00 8.03 -6.23
C LEU A 32 -0.42 8.04 -4.82
N THR A 33 -0.77 9.06 -4.04
CA THR A 33 -0.36 9.23 -2.64
C THR A 33 1.16 9.07 -2.46
N THR A 34 1.59 8.04 -1.74
CA THR A 34 2.99 7.76 -1.39
C THR A 34 3.72 6.92 -2.45
N ALA A 35 3.07 6.57 -3.57
CA ALA A 35 3.71 5.82 -4.65
C ALA A 35 4.80 6.61 -5.39
N LYS A 36 4.73 7.95 -5.35
CA LYS A 36 5.60 8.81 -6.17
C LYS A 36 7.09 8.65 -5.84
N GLU A 37 7.43 8.59 -4.56
CA GLU A 37 8.82 8.48 -4.12
C GLU A 37 9.47 7.15 -4.55
N PRO A 38 8.87 5.97 -4.28
CA PRO A 38 9.38 4.69 -4.79
C PRO A 38 9.51 4.64 -6.32
N LEU A 39 8.56 5.20 -7.06
CA LEU A 39 8.60 5.26 -8.53
C LEU A 39 9.77 6.13 -9.02
N ARG A 40 10.00 7.29 -8.40
CA ARG A 40 11.13 8.17 -8.75
C ARG A 40 12.48 7.52 -8.43
N ALA A 41 12.59 6.85 -7.28
CA ALA A 41 13.80 6.15 -6.87
C ALA A 41 14.21 5.05 -7.87
N THR A 42 13.28 4.57 -8.69
CA THR A 42 13.51 3.56 -9.73
C THR A 42 13.54 4.11 -11.16
N GLY A 43 13.65 5.44 -11.30
CA GLY A 43 13.82 6.11 -12.59
C GLY A 43 12.55 6.29 -13.41
N PHE A 44 11.38 6.28 -12.76
CA PHE A 44 10.10 6.70 -13.37
C PHE A 44 9.75 8.13 -13.00
N GLU A 45 9.01 8.80 -13.88
CA GLU A 45 8.45 10.13 -13.64
C GLU A 45 6.93 10.02 -13.44
N PRO A 46 6.46 9.83 -12.20
CA PRO A 46 5.04 9.58 -11.94
C PRO A 46 4.18 10.82 -12.16
N ILE A 47 3.14 10.63 -12.97
CA ILE A 47 2.01 11.54 -13.10
C ILE A 47 1.19 11.46 -11.81
N GLY A 48 0.54 12.57 -11.48
CA GLY A 48 -0.30 12.76 -10.31
C GLY A 48 -1.46 13.68 -10.67
N PHE A 49 -2.44 13.78 -9.78
CA PHE A 49 -3.67 14.56 -9.99
C PHE A 49 -3.40 16.04 -10.26
N ARG A 50 -2.31 16.61 -9.72
CA ARG A 50 -1.95 18.01 -10.00
C ARG A 50 -1.73 18.29 -11.49
N HIS A 51 -1.27 17.29 -12.24
CA HIS A 51 -1.02 17.43 -13.68
C HIS A 51 -2.31 17.29 -14.51
N LEU A 52 -3.41 16.91 -13.87
CA LEU A 52 -4.72 16.81 -14.51
C LEU A 52 -5.51 18.11 -14.38
N LEU A 53 -5.18 18.99 -13.43
CA LEU A 53 -5.86 20.27 -13.25
C LEU A 53 -5.68 21.18 -14.47
N THR A 54 -6.77 21.80 -14.89
CA THR A 54 -6.80 22.84 -15.93
C THR A 54 -7.24 24.19 -15.34
N SER A 55 -7.23 25.24 -16.15
CA SER A 55 -7.78 26.56 -15.79
C SER A 55 -9.28 26.53 -15.48
N ASP A 56 -10.01 25.56 -16.03
CA ASP A 56 -11.47 25.47 -15.92
C ASP A 56 -11.90 24.74 -14.63
N ASP A 57 -10.96 24.13 -13.92
CA ASP A 57 -11.21 23.34 -12.72
C ASP A 57 -11.32 24.21 -11.43
N GLU A 58 -11.79 25.45 -11.53
CA GLU A 58 -11.86 26.38 -10.39
C GLU A 58 -12.75 25.84 -9.25
N CYS A 59 -13.88 25.20 -9.60
CA CYS A 59 -14.73 24.56 -8.60
C CYS A 59 -13.99 23.43 -7.86
N ALA A 60 -13.28 22.57 -8.60
CA ALA A 60 -12.48 21.51 -8.04
C ALA A 60 -11.36 22.08 -7.13
N ARG A 61 -10.68 23.16 -7.55
CA ARG A 61 -9.67 23.83 -6.72
C ARG A 61 -10.24 24.30 -5.38
N ARG A 62 -11.41 24.95 -5.36
CA ARG A 62 -12.07 25.39 -4.12
C ARG A 62 -12.42 24.21 -3.21
N HIS A 63 -12.97 23.12 -3.75
CA HIS A 63 -13.22 21.92 -2.96
C HIS A 63 -11.92 21.32 -2.42
N GLY A 64 -10.88 21.27 -3.24
CA GLY A 64 -9.58 20.73 -2.87
C GLY A 64 -8.94 21.47 -1.71
N ILE A 65 -8.99 22.81 -1.72
CA ILE A 65 -8.48 23.65 -0.63
C ILE A 65 -9.27 23.39 0.66
N ARG A 66 -10.61 23.50 0.60
CA ARG A 66 -11.49 23.26 1.76
C ARG A 66 -11.25 21.89 2.39
N LEU A 67 -11.18 20.84 1.58
CA LEU A 67 -10.98 19.48 2.09
C LEU A 67 -9.53 19.23 2.55
N ALA A 68 -8.55 19.92 1.97
CA ALA A 68 -7.17 19.84 2.42
C ALA A 68 -6.98 20.51 3.78
N GLU A 69 -7.68 21.60 4.10
CA GLU A 69 -7.63 22.23 5.43
C GLU A 69 -8.09 21.28 6.54
N GLU A 70 -9.11 20.46 6.26
CA GLU A 70 -9.64 19.47 7.23
C GLU A 70 -8.72 18.25 7.41
N MET A 71 -7.93 17.90 6.39
CA MET A 71 -7.26 16.59 6.30
C MET A 71 -5.74 16.65 6.22
N HIS A 72 -5.17 17.74 5.76
CA HIS A 72 -3.73 17.91 5.60
C HIS A 72 -3.15 18.33 6.95
N ALA A 73 -2.16 17.59 7.40
CA ALA A 73 -1.41 17.90 8.62
C ALA A 73 0.06 18.06 8.21
N ASP A 74 0.76 18.98 8.86
CA ASP A 74 2.17 19.22 8.62
C ASP A 74 2.98 17.93 8.81
N GLY A 75 3.97 17.71 7.94
CA GLY A 75 4.84 16.53 7.97
C GLY A 75 4.35 15.30 7.20
N LYS A 76 3.28 15.41 6.38
CA LYS A 76 2.88 14.35 5.43
C LYS A 76 3.79 14.33 4.19
N SER A 77 4.09 13.14 3.67
CA SER A 77 4.94 12.93 2.49
C SER A 77 4.31 13.32 1.15
N VAL A 78 2.99 13.60 1.12
CA VAL A 78 2.30 14.01 -0.11
C VAL A 78 2.21 15.53 -0.18
N PRO A 79 2.73 16.19 -1.23
CA PRO A 79 2.66 17.65 -1.37
C PRO A 79 1.23 18.20 -1.27
N LEU A 80 1.09 19.40 -0.71
CA LEU A 80 -0.21 20.06 -0.54
C LEU A 80 -0.94 20.24 -1.88
N GLU A 81 -0.25 20.69 -2.92
CA GLU A 81 -0.83 20.85 -4.27
C GLU A 81 -1.41 19.55 -4.82
N GLU A 82 -0.72 18.43 -4.59
CA GLU A 82 -1.21 17.11 -5.00
C GLU A 82 -2.45 16.70 -4.21
N THR A 83 -2.47 17.02 -2.92
CA THR A 83 -3.60 16.77 -2.03
C THR A 83 -4.83 17.57 -2.47
N ILE A 84 -4.65 18.88 -2.73
CA ILE A 84 -5.71 19.76 -3.24
C ILE A 84 -6.25 19.23 -4.56
N ALA A 85 -5.38 18.90 -5.52
CA ALA A 85 -5.80 18.40 -6.82
C ALA A 85 -6.59 17.09 -6.70
N TYR A 86 -6.09 16.12 -5.92
CA TYR A 86 -6.75 14.83 -5.74
C TYR A 86 -8.12 14.97 -5.08
N LEU A 87 -8.20 15.71 -3.97
CA LEU A 87 -9.45 15.91 -3.24
C LEU A 87 -10.45 16.70 -4.08
N GLY A 88 -9.98 17.78 -4.71
CA GLY A 88 -10.79 18.68 -5.51
C GLY A 88 -11.41 18.01 -6.72
N LEU A 89 -10.59 17.40 -7.58
CA LEU A 89 -11.06 16.73 -8.79
C LEU A 89 -11.94 15.52 -8.45
N SER A 90 -11.63 14.76 -7.40
CA SER A 90 -12.45 13.62 -7.00
C SER A 90 -13.80 14.02 -6.41
N TYR A 91 -13.85 15.14 -5.68
CA TYR A 91 -15.09 15.65 -5.10
C TYR A 91 -15.98 16.31 -6.17
N ALA A 92 -15.40 17.09 -7.10
CA ALA A 92 -16.14 17.65 -8.23
C ALA A 92 -16.76 16.55 -9.11
N ASP A 93 -16.00 15.49 -9.41
CA ASP A 93 -16.52 14.32 -10.12
C ASP A 93 -17.64 13.59 -9.34
N LEU A 94 -17.55 13.55 -8.01
CA LEU A 94 -18.61 13.00 -7.17
C LEU A 94 -19.89 13.84 -7.28
N GLU A 95 -19.79 15.16 -7.19
CA GLU A 95 -20.95 16.06 -7.36
C GLU A 95 -21.58 15.92 -8.75
N GLU A 96 -20.77 15.82 -9.80
CA GLU A 96 -21.27 15.65 -11.16
C GLU A 96 -22.04 14.33 -11.33
N ARG A 97 -21.58 13.25 -10.68
CA ARG A 97 -22.20 11.92 -10.81
C ARG A 97 -23.50 11.76 -10.02
N ILE A 98 -23.62 12.36 -8.84
CA ILE A 98 -24.78 12.11 -7.95
C ILE A 98 -25.49 13.37 -7.46
N GLY A 99 -25.06 14.56 -7.88
CA GLY A 99 -25.56 15.85 -7.43
C GLY A 99 -24.92 16.33 -6.12
N THR A 100 -24.85 17.65 -5.95
CA THR A 100 -24.18 18.34 -4.83
C THR A 100 -24.64 17.85 -3.45
N GLU A 101 -25.94 17.76 -3.18
CA GLU A 101 -26.45 17.37 -1.86
C GLU A 101 -26.14 15.90 -1.52
N ASN A 102 -26.32 14.99 -2.49
CA ASN A 102 -25.99 13.59 -2.30
C ASN A 102 -24.48 13.37 -2.14
N ALA A 103 -23.67 14.09 -2.90
CA ALA A 103 -22.20 14.06 -2.78
C ALA A 103 -21.75 14.52 -1.40
N LYS A 104 -22.31 15.62 -0.90
CA LYS A 104 -22.04 16.13 0.44
C LYS A 104 -22.40 15.11 1.52
N GLN A 105 -23.59 14.49 1.44
CA GLN A 105 -24.02 13.49 2.40
C GLN A 105 -23.16 12.22 2.35
N LEU A 106 -22.87 11.72 1.14
CA LEU A 106 -22.05 10.52 0.97
C LEU A 106 -20.61 10.74 1.46
N TYR A 107 -20.02 11.88 1.13
CA TYR A 107 -18.68 12.24 1.60
C TYR A 107 -18.64 12.42 3.11
N ARG A 108 -19.69 12.98 3.74
CA ARG A 108 -19.76 13.09 5.20
C ARG A 108 -19.71 11.72 5.89
N VAL A 109 -20.36 10.71 5.30
CA VAL A 109 -20.41 9.36 5.87
C VAL A 109 -19.15 8.55 5.57
N GLN A 110 -18.64 8.62 4.33
CA GLN A 110 -17.60 7.71 3.85
C GLN A 110 -16.23 8.38 3.69
N GLY A 111 -16.14 9.70 3.83
CA GLY A 111 -14.97 10.50 3.50
C GLY A 111 -14.45 10.17 2.10
N ARG A 112 -13.13 10.03 1.98
CA ARG A 112 -12.46 9.69 0.72
C ARG A 112 -12.88 8.34 0.12
N ARG A 113 -13.57 7.46 0.87
CA ARG A 113 -14.08 6.18 0.32
C ARG A 113 -15.24 6.41 -0.66
N ALA A 114 -15.89 7.58 -0.63
CA ALA A 114 -16.92 7.97 -1.59
C ALA A 114 -16.38 8.23 -3.01
N PHE A 115 -15.08 8.45 -3.16
CA PHE A 115 -14.51 8.86 -4.43
C PHE A 115 -14.43 7.73 -5.47
N LEU A 116 -14.74 8.05 -6.71
CA LEU A 116 -14.49 7.22 -7.88
C LEU A 116 -14.24 8.19 -9.05
N PRO A 117 -13.01 8.77 -9.15
CA PRO A 117 -12.75 9.94 -9.99
C PRO A 117 -12.72 9.56 -11.48
N LEU A 118 -13.88 9.38 -12.11
CA LEU A 118 -13.97 8.91 -13.50
C LEU A 118 -13.50 9.99 -14.48
N ASN A 119 -14.00 11.21 -14.38
CA ASN A 119 -13.69 12.30 -15.31
C ASN A 119 -12.21 12.70 -15.33
N PRO A 120 -11.52 12.86 -14.17
CA PRO A 120 -10.07 13.09 -14.18
C PRO A 120 -9.29 11.95 -14.85
N ILE A 121 -9.73 10.70 -14.66
CA ILE A 121 -9.07 9.55 -15.26
C ILE A 121 -9.36 9.45 -16.76
N ARG A 122 -10.57 9.79 -17.22
CA ARG A 122 -10.87 9.94 -18.66
C ARG A 122 -9.94 10.95 -19.31
N ARG A 123 -9.78 12.13 -18.71
CA ARG A 123 -8.84 13.17 -19.17
C ARG A 123 -7.41 12.63 -19.29
N LEU A 124 -6.94 11.85 -18.32
CA LEU A 124 -5.62 11.23 -18.37
C LEU A 124 -5.50 10.21 -19.52
N PHE A 125 -6.52 9.38 -19.73
CA PHE A 125 -6.56 8.44 -20.86
C PHE A 125 -6.56 9.16 -22.20
N ASP A 126 -7.30 10.26 -22.34
CA ASP A 126 -7.38 11.04 -23.57
C ASP A 126 -6.03 11.73 -23.89
N GLN A 127 -5.30 12.16 -22.86
CA GLN A 127 -3.95 12.74 -22.99
C GLN A 127 -2.90 11.69 -23.36
N LEU A 128 -2.89 10.54 -22.69
CA LEU A 128 -1.84 9.53 -22.84
C LEU A 128 -2.09 8.55 -24.00
N LYS A 129 -3.36 8.34 -24.36
CA LYS A 129 -3.83 7.34 -25.33
C LYS A 129 -3.14 5.98 -25.14
N PRO A 130 -3.31 5.33 -23.97
CA PRO A 130 -2.59 4.10 -23.68
C PRO A 130 -3.14 2.90 -24.45
N ASP A 131 -2.26 2.01 -24.90
CA ASP A 131 -2.63 0.75 -25.56
C ASP A 131 -3.07 -0.34 -24.58
N ALA A 132 -2.67 -0.22 -23.32
CA ALA A 132 -3.04 -1.13 -22.24
C ALA A 132 -2.96 -0.42 -20.88
N LEU A 133 -3.75 -0.90 -19.92
CA LEU A 133 -3.70 -0.51 -18.51
C LEU A 133 -3.10 -1.65 -17.66
N LEU A 134 -2.12 -1.33 -16.82
CA LEU A 134 -1.68 -2.16 -15.70
C LEU A 134 -2.01 -1.47 -14.38
N THR A 135 -2.71 -2.12 -13.47
CA THR A 135 -3.08 -1.52 -12.18
C THR A 135 -2.96 -2.55 -11.06
N THR A 136 -2.97 -2.09 -9.81
CA THR A 136 -3.31 -2.99 -8.70
C THR A 136 -4.83 -3.01 -8.49
N ASN A 137 -5.29 -3.48 -7.32
CA ASN A 137 -6.70 -3.76 -7.04
C ASN A 137 -7.34 -2.85 -5.97
N SER A 138 -6.81 -1.64 -5.77
CA SER A 138 -7.36 -0.68 -4.81
C SER A 138 -8.68 -0.05 -5.29
N PRO A 139 -9.55 0.42 -4.37
CA PRO A 139 -10.69 1.24 -4.73
C PRO A 139 -10.28 2.62 -5.26
N ARG A 140 -11.28 3.38 -5.74
CA ARG A 140 -11.15 4.79 -6.17
C ARG A 140 -10.41 4.91 -7.50
N ALA A 141 -9.22 5.52 -7.56
CA ALA A 141 -8.57 5.87 -8.82
C ALA A 141 -8.06 4.65 -9.61
N GLU A 142 -7.67 3.56 -8.94
CA GLU A 142 -7.33 2.30 -9.62
C GLU A 142 -8.58 1.66 -10.23
N LEU A 143 -9.67 1.50 -9.46
CA LEU A 143 -10.97 1.06 -9.98
C LEU A 143 -11.48 1.97 -11.12
N ALA A 144 -11.36 3.28 -10.97
CA ALA A 144 -11.74 4.26 -12.00
C ALA A 144 -10.91 4.04 -13.28
N SER A 145 -9.62 3.73 -13.15
CA SER A 145 -8.77 3.41 -14.30
C SER A 145 -9.27 2.19 -15.06
N VAL A 146 -9.68 1.11 -14.35
CA VAL A 146 -10.23 -0.07 -15.02
C VAL A 146 -11.57 0.23 -15.70
N LYS A 147 -12.46 0.97 -15.03
CA LYS A 147 -13.75 1.38 -15.64
C LYS A 147 -13.55 2.22 -16.90
N VAL A 148 -12.63 3.19 -16.86
CA VAL A 148 -12.31 4.04 -18.03
C VAL A 148 -11.63 3.23 -19.14
N ALA A 149 -10.76 2.27 -18.80
CA ALA A 149 -10.16 1.37 -19.79
C ALA A 149 -11.25 0.57 -20.53
N GLN A 150 -12.21 -0.01 -19.80
CA GLN A 150 -13.36 -0.70 -20.40
C GLN A 150 -14.19 0.22 -21.30
N GLU A 151 -14.51 1.44 -20.84
CA GLU A 151 -15.25 2.44 -21.65
C GLU A 151 -14.54 2.76 -22.98
N ARG A 152 -13.21 2.65 -23.01
CA ARG A 152 -12.38 2.96 -24.18
C ARG A 152 -11.96 1.72 -24.98
N GLY A 153 -12.39 0.52 -24.57
CA GLY A 153 -11.96 -0.74 -25.19
C GLY A 153 -10.44 -1.01 -25.05
N ILE A 154 -9.82 -0.46 -24.00
CA ILE A 154 -8.40 -0.64 -23.72
C ILE A 154 -8.23 -1.84 -22.77
N PRO A 155 -7.39 -2.84 -23.12
CA PRO A 155 -7.19 -4.01 -22.27
C PRO A 155 -6.58 -3.62 -20.92
N ALA A 156 -7.15 -4.18 -19.85
CA ALA A 156 -6.75 -3.93 -18.47
C ALA A 156 -6.24 -5.20 -17.77
N ILE A 157 -5.11 -5.06 -17.10
CA ILE A 157 -4.49 -6.09 -16.27
C ILE A 157 -4.48 -5.56 -14.83
N SER A 158 -5.05 -6.32 -13.89
CA SER A 158 -5.02 -6.00 -12.47
C SER A 158 -4.17 -6.99 -11.70
N MET A 159 -3.29 -6.49 -10.84
CA MET A 159 -2.52 -7.29 -9.90
C MET A 159 -3.17 -7.26 -8.52
N VAL A 160 -3.52 -8.43 -8.00
CA VAL A 160 -4.16 -8.59 -6.69
C VAL A 160 -3.09 -8.67 -5.60
N SER A 161 -3.16 -7.74 -4.65
CA SER A 161 -2.36 -7.84 -3.43
C SER A 161 -2.90 -8.94 -2.49
N LEU A 162 -2.00 -9.74 -1.93
CA LEU A 162 -2.28 -10.81 -0.95
C LEU A 162 -3.42 -11.75 -1.43
N PHE A 163 -4.40 -12.02 -0.56
CA PHE A 163 -5.52 -12.92 -0.84
C PHE A 163 -6.74 -12.21 -1.44
N GLY A 164 -6.65 -10.93 -1.78
CA GLY A 164 -7.82 -10.21 -2.30
C GLY A 164 -8.95 -10.08 -1.25
N LEU A 165 -8.62 -9.88 0.02
CA LEU A 165 -9.63 -9.76 1.09
C LEU A 165 -10.20 -8.33 1.22
N GLN A 166 -9.46 -7.30 0.82
CA GLN A 166 -9.91 -5.90 0.81
C GLN A 166 -9.88 -5.34 -0.61
N ILE A 167 -10.94 -5.57 -1.39
CA ILE A 167 -10.95 -5.17 -2.80
C ILE A 167 -12.20 -4.40 -3.18
N ALA A 168 -12.01 -3.42 -4.05
CA ALA A 168 -13.03 -2.92 -4.96
C ALA A 168 -13.47 -4.03 -5.95
N ASP A 169 -14.46 -3.74 -6.79
CA ASP A 169 -14.83 -4.62 -7.89
C ASP A 169 -13.61 -4.94 -8.77
N ILE A 170 -13.31 -6.24 -8.96
CA ILE A 170 -12.29 -6.69 -9.91
C ILE A 170 -12.98 -6.98 -11.23
N ILE A 171 -12.71 -6.13 -12.21
CA ILE A 171 -13.37 -6.16 -13.53
C ILE A 171 -12.34 -6.04 -14.68
N ALA A 172 -11.06 -6.28 -14.40
CA ALA A 172 -10.01 -6.25 -15.42
C ALA A 172 -10.09 -7.50 -16.33
N ASP A 173 -9.62 -7.38 -17.57
CA ASP A 173 -9.61 -8.49 -18.55
C ASP A 173 -8.73 -9.65 -18.10
N ARG A 174 -7.63 -9.33 -17.39
CA ARG A 174 -6.74 -10.30 -16.75
C ARG A 174 -6.44 -9.89 -15.32
N VAL A 175 -6.43 -10.88 -14.43
CA VAL A 175 -6.21 -10.67 -13.00
C VAL A 175 -5.05 -11.55 -12.54
N CYS A 176 -3.91 -10.92 -12.30
CA CYS A 176 -2.72 -11.57 -11.77
C CYS A 176 -2.90 -11.80 -10.27
N ILE A 177 -2.82 -13.06 -9.83
CA ILE A 177 -2.97 -13.47 -8.44
C ILE A 177 -1.69 -14.11 -7.91
N PRO A 178 -1.40 -13.95 -6.61
CA PRO A 178 -0.14 -14.43 -6.05
C PRO A 178 -0.17 -15.92 -5.72
N PHE A 179 -1.34 -16.47 -5.39
CA PHE A 179 -1.49 -17.85 -4.93
C PHE A 179 -2.72 -18.50 -5.56
N GLU A 180 -2.65 -19.81 -5.82
CA GLU A 180 -3.81 -20.60 -6.25
C GLU A 180 -4.95 -20.54 -5.22
N ALA A 181 -4.61 -20.49 -3.93
CA ALA A 181 -5.58 -20.36 -2.83
C ALA A 181 -6.42 -19.07 -2.87
N THR A 182 -6.04 -18.08 -3.69
CA THR A 182 -6.81 -16.85 -3.91
C THR A 182 -8.02 -17.07 -4.83
N ILE A 183 -8.00 -18.11 -5.68
CA ILE A 183 -9.06 -18.38 -6.68
C ILE A 183 -10.44 -18.51 -6.02
N PRO A 184 -10.68 -19.39 -5.03
CA PRO A 184 -12.02 -19.57 -4.47
C PRO A 184 -12.60 -18.28 -3.89
N GLN A 185 -11.75 -17.45 -3.28
CA GLN A 185 -12.15 -16.19 -2.66
C GLN A 185 -12.61 -15.16 -3.70
N LEU A 186 -11.90 -15.06 -4.83
CA LEU A 186 -12.28 -14.15 -5.92
C LEU A 186 -13.50 -14.67 -6.70
N THR A 187 -13.58 -15.97 -6.94
CA THR A 187 -14.74 -16.59 -7.61
C THR A 187 -16.01 -16.42 -6.79
N ALA A 188 -15.95 -16.60 -5.46
CA ALA A 188 -17.09 -16.36 -4.57
C ALA A 188 -17.59 -14.90 -4.61
N ARG A 189 -16.75 -13.97 -5.06
CA ARG A 189 -17.07 -12.55 -5.23
C ARG A 189 -17.51 -12.18 -6.66
N GLY A 190 -17.66 -13.15 -7.53
CA GLY A 190 -18.12 -12.95 -8.91
C GLY A 190 -17.03 -12.66 -9.93
N VAL A 191 -15.74 -12.81 -9.58
CA VAL A 191 -14.66 -12.74 -10.57
C VAL A 191 -14.64 -14.02 -11.39
N ASP A 192 -14.67 -13.89 -12.72
CA ASP A 192 -14.62 -15.02 -13.64
C ASP A 192 -13.25 -15.75 -13.51
N PRO A 193 -13.22 -17.03 -13.11
CA PRO A 193 -11.98 -17.80 -12.97
C PRO A 193 -11.10 -17.81 -14.22
N ARG A 194 -11.68 -17.67 -15.42
CA ARG A 194 -10.95 -17.67 -16.69
C ARG A 194 -10.07 -16.43 -16.89
N THR A 195 -10.36 -15.36 -16.15
CA THR A 195 -9.56 -14.12 -16.16
C THR A 195 -8.37 -14.20 -15.21
N LEU A 196 -8.38 -15.16 -14.27
CA LEU A 196 -7.35 -15.30 -13.24
C LEU A 196 -6.09 -15.96 -13.81
N VAL A 197 -4.93 -15.38 -13.50
CA VAL A 197 -3.62 -15.89 -13.90
C VAL A 197 -2.73 -15.93 -12.67
N ILE A 198 -2.21 -17.10 -12.32
CA ILE A 198 -1.27 -17.25 -11.21
C ILE A 198 0.10 -16.77 -11.70
N THR A 199 0.59 -15.67 -11.12
CA THR A 199 1.87 -15.06 -11.50
C THR A 199 2.85 -14.95 -10.34
N GLY A 200 2.44 -15.32 -9.12
CA GLY A 200 3.19 -15.01 -7.92
C GLY A 200 3.06 -13.53 -7.52
N HIS A 201 3.89 -13.11 -6.57
CA HIS A 201 3.88 -11.74 -6.03
C HIS A 201 5.29 -11.14 -6.11
N PRO A 202 5.56 -10.20 -7.04
CA PRO A 202 6.92 -9.70 -7.26
C PRO A 202 7.64 -9.14 -6.02
N SER A 203 6.89 -8.62 -5.03
CA SER A 203 7.51 -8.14 -3.78
C SER A 203 8.04 -9.25 -2.85
N PHE A 204 7.78 -10.52 -3.19
CA PHE A 204 8.32 -11.71 -2.53
C PHE A 204 9.47 -12.34 -3.33
N ASP A 205 9.74 -11.89 -4.55
CA ASP A 205 10.86 -12.41 -5.34
C ASP A 205 12.19 -12.14 -4.63
N CYS A 206 12.31 -10.99 -3.95
CA CYS A 206 13.46 -10.67 -3.11
C CYS A 206 13.56 -11.52 -1.83
N ALA A 207 12.54 -12.31 -1.46
CA ALA A 207 12.67 -13.25 -0.36
C ALA A 207 13.75 -14.31 -0.68
N ALA A 208 13.96 -14.63 -1.96
CA ALA A 208 15.08 -15.48 -2.39
C ALA A 208 16.44 -14.85 -2.05
N ASP A 209 16.59 -13.53 -2.16
CA ASP A 209 17.82 -12.81 -1.79
C ASP A 209 18.03 -12.75 -0.28
N VAL A 210 16.95 -12.86 0.49
CA VAL A 210 16.95 -12.79 1.96
C VAL A 210 17.30 -14.15 2.55
N LEU A 211 16.90 -15.29 1.95
CA LEU A 211 17.26 -16.64 2.40
C LEU A 211 18.76 -16.88 2.67
N HIS A 212 19.65 -16.07 2.10
CA HIS A 212 21.10 -16.18 2.28
C HIS A 212 21.72 -15.16 3.28
N GLN A 213 20.91 -14.50 4.12
CA GLN A 213 21.33 -13.39 4.98
C GLN A 213 21.35 -13.69 6.48
N GLU A 214 21.43 -14.96 6.90
CA GLU A 214 21.50 -15.34 8.33
C GLU A 214 22.59 -14.59 9.11
N SER A 215 23.76 -14.36 8.50
CA SER A 215 24.87 -13.62 9.10
C SER A 215 24.49 -12.18 9.49
N VAL A 216 23.63 -11.52 8.71
CA VAL A 216 23.19 -10.15 8.95
C VAL A 216 22.27 -10.07 10.18
N GLY A 217 21.47 -11.11 10.43
CA GLY A 217 20.65 -11.23 11.64
C GLY A 217 21.50 -11.36 12.90
N ILE A 218 22.58 -12.16 12.85
CA ILE A 218 23.54 -12.32 13.94
C ILE A 218 24.27 -11.00 14.22
N GLU A 219 24.76 -10.32 13.18
CA GLU A 219 25.40 -9.01 13.30
C GLU A 219 24.46 -7.97 13.92
N TRP A 220 23.18 -8.00 13.53
CA TRP A 220 22.16 -7.13 14.11
C TRP A 220 21.98 -7.39 15.61
N ARG A 221 21.90 -8.66 16.04
CA ARG A 221 21.83 -9.03 17.46
C ARG A 221 23.04 -8.50 18.23
N ILE A 222 24.25 -8.67 17.70
CA ILE A 222 25.50 -8.16 18.31
C ILE A 222 25.44 -6.63 18.48
N ARG A 223 25.07 -5.89 17.43
CA ARG A 223 24.96 -4.43 17.47
C ARG A 223 23.93 -3.96 18.50
N LYS A 224 22.85 -4.71 18.71
CA LYS A 224 21.81 -4.42 19.72
C LYS A 224 22.13 -5.03 21.09
N SER A 225 23.32 -5.62 21.27
CA SER A 225 23.75 -6.27 22.52
C SER A 225 22.79 -7.39 22.98
N ILE A 226 22.22 -8.13 22.03
CA ILE A 226 21.38 -9.30 22.26
C ILE A 226 22.25 -10.54 22.08
N LYS A 227 22.24 -11.44 23.07
CA LYS A 227 22.96 -12.72 22.95
C LYS A 227 22.20 -13.66 22.03
N ASN A 228 22.90 -14.60 21.39
CA ASN A 228 22.29 -15.55 20.47
C ASN A 228 21.24 -16.47 21.14
N ASP A 229 21.38 -16.74 22.44
CA ASP A 229 20.45 -17.56 23.23
C ASP A 229 19.28 -16.77 23.84
N THR A 230 19.27 -15.44 23.68
CA THR A 230 18.20 -14.58 24.19
C THR A 230 16.99 -14.66 23.25
N PRO A 231 15.80 -15.04 23.73
CA PRO A 231 14.60 -15.06 22.89
C PRO A 231 14.25 -13.66 22.39
N LEU A 232 14.04 -13.52 21.09
CA LEU A 232 13.72 -12.26 20.43
C LEU A 232 12.45 -12.42 19.58
N ALA A 233 11.40 -11.68 19.93
CA ALA A 233 10.25 -11.52 19.05
C ALA A 233 10.35 -10.21 18.26
N LEU A 234 9.95 -10.23 16.98
CA LEU A 234 9.72 -9.04 16.17
C LEU A 234 8.23 -8.71 16.20
N TYR A 235 7.87 -7.53 16.69
CA TYR A 235 6.54 -6.97 16.50
C TYR A 235 6.52 -6.01 15.30
N ALA A 236 5.91 -6.46 14.20
CA ALA A 236 5.70 -5.65 13.00
C ALA A 236 4.32 -4.98 13.04
N MET A 237 4.29 -3.69 13.40
CA MET A 237 3.06 -2.93 13.60
C MET A 237 2.25 -2.79 12.29
N GLN A 238 0.93 -2.73 12.42
CA GLN A 238 -0.01 -2.49 11.31
C GLN A 238 -0.57 -1.07 11.35
N PRO A 239 -0.95 -0.47 10.21
CA PRO A 239 -1.43 0.91 10.19
C PRO A 239 -2.76 1.03 10.92
N GLY A 240 -2.88 2.06 11.75
CA GLY A 240 -4.07 2.32 12.57
C GLY A 240 -3.85 1.97 14.04
N ILE A 241 -4.85 2.28 14.88
CA ILE A 241 -5.00 1.72 16.22
C ILE A 241 -6.30 0.92 16.13
N ASP A 242 -6.17 -0.40 16.15
CA ASP A 242 -7.32 -1.31 16.15
C ASP A 242 -7.25 -2.25 17.36
N ASP A 243 -8.38 -2.89 17.65
CA ASP A 243 -8.52 -3.81 18.77
C ASP A 243 -7.50 -4.95 18.70
N GLN A 244 -7.12 -5.37 17.48
CA GLN A 244 -6.09 -6.40 17.28
C GLN A 244 -4.70 -5.93 17.70
N SER A 245 -4.30 -4.71 17.34
CA SER A 245 -3.00 -4.14 17.74
C SER A 245 -2.93 -4.00 19.26
N THR A 246 -4.02 -3.52 19.88
CA THR A 246 -4.14 -3.43 21.35
C THR A 246 -4.02 -4.80 22.02
N LEU A 247 -4.67 -5.83 21.45
CA LEU A 247 -4.60 -7.20 21.95
C LEU A 247 -3.18 -7.78 21.82
N VAL A 248 -2.50 -7.52 20.70
CA VAL A 248 -1.11 -7.93 20.49
C VAL A 248 -0.20 -7.29 21.53
N GLU A 249 -0.30 -5.98 21.73
CA GLU A 249 0.52 -5.24 22.71
C GLU A 249 0.29 -5.74 24.14
N ALA A 250 -0.96 -5.98 24.53
CA ALA A 250 -1.30 -6.56 25.83
C ALA A 250 -0.72 -7.99 25.99
N SER A 251 -0.75 -8.79 24.93
CA SER A 251 -0.22 -10.15 24.91
C SER A 251 1.31 -10.16 25.01
N LEU A 252 1.98 -9.22 24.35
CA LEU A 252 3.44 -9.02 24.46
C LEU A 252 3.85 -8.63 25.89
N LEU A 253 3.09 -7.74 26.54
CA LEU A 253 3.31 -7.42 27.96
C LEU A 253 3.20 -8.65 28.86
N GLN A 254 2.22 -9.52 28.61
CA GLN A 254 2.07 -10.76 29.35
C GLN A 254 3.23 -11.72 29.08
N ALA A 255 3.67 -11.85 27.83
CA ALA A 255 4.80 -12.69 27.45
C ALA A 255 6.11 -12.25 28.12
N ILE A 256 6.38 -10.94 28.20
CA ILE A 256 7.54 -10.38 28.92
C ILE A 256 7.49 -10.73 30.41
N LYS A 257 6.30 -10.64 31.04
CA LYS A 257 6.14 -11.02 32.46
C LYS A 257 6.41 -12.50 32.70
N GLN A 258 6.02 -13.37 31.77
CA GLN A 258 6.22 -14.82 31.86
C GLN A 258 7.65 -15.24 31.49
N ASN A 259 8.32 -14.48 30.62
CA ASN A 259 9.71 -14.70 30.24
C ASN A 259 10.51 -13.39 30.31
N PRO A 260 11.13 -13.08 31.47
CA PRO A 260 11.90 -11.85 31.65
C PRO A 260 13.13 -11.70 30.75
N GLN A 261 13.57 -12.78 30.09
CA GLN A 261 14.68 -12.73 29.12
C GLN A 261 14.20 -12.37 27.70
N LEU A 262 12.90 -12.43 27.44
CA LEU A 262 12.32 -12.10 26.14
C LEU A 262 12.60 -10.64 25.78
N ARG A 263 13.16 -10.44 24.60
CA ARG A 263 13.34 -9.13 23.96
C ARG A 263 12.31 -8.95 22.86
N ILE A 264 11.84 -7.72 22.67
CA ILE A 264 10.90 -7.38 21.61
C ILE A 264 11.52 -6.31 20.69
N ALA A 265 11.79 -6.64 19.44
CA ALA A 265 12.09 -5.66 18.42
C ALA A 265 10.79 -5.05 17.90
N VAL A 266 10.58 -3.75 18.09
CA VAL A 266 9.38 -3.03 17.62
C VAL A 266 9.69 -2.31 16.33
N ARG A 267 8.94 -2.62 15.27
CA ARG A 267 9.07 -1.99 13.96
C ARG A 267 7.76 -1.34 13.54
N LYS A 268 7.80 -0.02 13.32
CA LYS A 268 6.63 0.76 12.89
C LYS A 268 6.16 0.39 11.48
N HIS A 269 4.87 0.57 11.22
CA HIS A 269 4.38 0.59 9.84
C HIS A 269 4.85 1.87 9.13
N PRO A 270 5.14 1.87 7.81
CA PRO A 270 5.54 3.08 7.07
C PRO A 270 4.57 4.27 7.17
N ASN A 271 3.30 4.01 7.53
CA ASN A 271 2.28 5.05 7.72
C ASN A 271 2.17 5.55 9.17
N HIS A 272 2.91 4.97 10.11
CA HIS A 272 2.96 5.44 11.50
C HIS A 272 4.05 6.49 11.69
N ARG A 273 3.83 7.39 12.64
CA ARG A 273 4.85 8.33 13.10
C ARG A 273 5.80 7.62 14.05
N ASP A 274 7.01 8.15 14.21
CA ASP A 274 7.99 7.60 15.17
C ASP A 274 7.45 7.62 16.60
N ALA A 275 6.69 8.66 16.95
CA ALA A 275 6.01 8.76 18.24
C ALA A 275 5.01 7.63 18.51
N ASP A 276 4.44 7.01 17.46
CA ASP A 276 3.50 5.91 17.64
C ASP A 276 4.24 4.62 18.05
N ALA A 277 5.39 4.33 17.43
CA ALA A 277 6.24 3.20 17.85
C ALA A 277 6.92 3.45 19.20
N GLN A 278 7.31 4.69 19.49
CA GLN A 278 7.91 5.04 20.79
C GLN A 278 6.95 4.76 21.95
N LYS A 279 5.65 5.05 21.80
CA LYS A 279 4.64 4.71 22.82
C LYS A 279 4.60 3.22 23.15
N VAL A 280 4.64 2.37 22.12
CA VAL A 280 4.65 0.92 22.31
C VAL A 280 5.93 0.47 22.99
N ILE A 281 7.08 1.03 22.61
CA ILE A 281 8.37 0.76 23.24
C ILE A 281 8.35 1.16 24.72
N ASP A 282 7.86 2.35 25.04
CA ASP A 282 7.75 2.86 26.41
C ASP A 282 6.84 1.95 27.27
N GLN A 283 5.73 1.48 26.69
CA GLN A 283 4.80 0.57 27.36
C GLN A 283 5.43 -0.80 27.64
N LEU A 284 6.17 -1.36 26.69
CA LEU A 284 6.88 -2.64 26.84
C LEU A 284 8.13 -2.52 27.74
N GLY A 285 8.60 -1.30 27.97
CA GLY A 285 9.69 -0.99 28.88
C GLY A 285 11.06 -1.55 28.42
N PRO A 286 11.96 -1.91 29.35
CA PRO A 286 13.34 -2.29 29.02
C PRO A 286 13.49 -3.48 28.08
N ALA A 287 12.45 -4.31 27.92
CA ALA A 287 12.46 -5.46 27.02
C ALA A 287 12.37 -5.06 25.54
N ALA A 288 11.88 -3.86 25.23
CA ALA A 288 11.66 -3.40 23.86
C ALA A 288 12.87 -2.67 23.27
N LEU A 289 13.03 -2.82 21.95
CA LEU A 289 14.08 -2.23 21.13
C LEU A 289 13.46 -1.58 19.90
N ASN A 290 13.91 -0.38 19.54
CA ASN A 290 13.48 0.22 18.27
C ASN A 290 14.21 -0.45 17.09
N ALA A 291 13.43 -0.97 16.15
CA ALA A 291 13.88 -1.59 14.90
C ALA A 291 13.24 -0.92 13.66
N SER A 292 12.70 0.29 13.82
CA SER A 292 12.00 1.03 12.76
C SER A 292 12.93 1.54 11.64
N ASP A 293 14.19 1.77 11.95
CA ASP A 293 15.19 2.23 10.97
C ASP A 293 15.97 1.07 10.33
N ASP A 294 15.85 -0.14 10.89
CA ASP A 294 16.54 -1.32 10.41
C ASP A 294 15.79 -1.96 9.21
N SER A 295 16.52 -2.63 8.31
CA SER A 295 15.88 -3.32 7.19
C SER A 295 14.97 -4.46 7.68
N LEU A 296 13.80 -4.66 7.06
CA LEU A 296 12.88 -5.71 7.48
C LEU A 296 13.52 -7.11 7.38
N GLY A 297 14.27 -7.39 6.31
CA GLY A 297 14.95 -8.68 6.13
C GLY A 297 15.96 -8.96 7.24
N THR A 298 16.77 -7.96 7.60
CA THR A 298 17.73 -8.07 8.70
C THR A 298 17.07 -8.45 10.03
N VAL A 299 15.97 -7.79 10.39
CA VAL A 299 15.31 -8.05 11.67
C VAL A 299 14.54 -9.37 11.65
N LEU A 300 14.01 -9.79 10.49
CA LEU A 300 13.41 -11.11 10.32
C LEU A 300 14.41 -12.24 10.55
N HIS A 301 15.64 -12.13 10.03
CA HIS A 301 16.71 -13.10 10.33
C HIS A 301 17.22 -13.05 11.76
N ALA A 302 17.05 -11.92 12.44
CA ALA A 302 17.46 -11.80 13.82
C ALA A 302 16.45 -12.43 14.79
N CYS A 303 15.14 -12.37 14.50
CA CYS A 303 14.11 -12.79 15.45
C CYS A 303 13.84 -14.30 15.43
N ASP A 304 13.40 -14.82 16.57
CA ASP A 304 12.96 -16.22 16.73
C ASP A 304 11.46 -16.37 16.45
N VAL A 305 10.68 -15.29 16.62
CA VAL A 305 9.23 -15.26 16.41
C VAL A 305 8.81 -13.93 15.80
N LEU A 306 8.05 -13.97 14.71
CA LEU A 306 7.33 -12.80 14.19
C LEU A 306 5.94 -12.70 14.83
N VAL A 307 5.58 -11.51 15.30
CA VAL A 307 4.25 -11.13 15.74
C VAL A 307 3.71 -10.04 14.81
N THR A 308 2.66 -10.35 14.07
CA THR A 308 1.96 -9.42 13.17
C THR A 308 0.52 -9.89 12.95
N HIS A 309 -0.34 -9.01 12.45
CA HIS A 309 -1.64 -9.39 11.89
C HIS A 309 -1.81 -8.77 10.50
N HIS A 310 -2.66 -9.35 9.65
CA HIS A 310 -3.06 -8.83 8.34
C HIS A 310 -1.93 -8.23 7.44
N SER A 311 -0.74 -8.83 7.43
CA SER A 311 0.44 -8.23 6.80
C SER A 311 1.13 -9.12 5.78
N THR A 312 1.66 -8.49 4.71
CA THR A 312 2.63 -9.11 3.80
C THR A 312 3.91 -9.54 4.52
N VAL A 313 4.24 -8.94 5.66
CA VAL A 313 5.39 -9.32 6.48
C VAL A 313 5.28 -10.76 6.98
N GLY A 314 4.06 -11.24 7.28
CA GLY A 314 3.84 -12.63 7.71
C GLY A 314 4.19 -13.65 6.63
N ILE A 315 3.87 -13.34 5.36
CA ILE A 315 4.25 -14.19 4.23
C ILE A 315 5.76 -14.16 4.03
N LYS A 316 6.40 -12.99 4.14
CA LYS A 316 7.86 -12.88 4.04
C LYS A 316 8.58 -13.71 5.10
N ALA A 317 8.12 -13.67 6.35
CA ALA A 317 8.68 -14.51 7.41
C ALA A 317 8.51 -16.00 7.10
N ALA A 318 7.30 -16.44 6.72
CA ALA A 318 7.05 -17.83 6.38
C ALA A 318 7.90 -18.35 5.20
N LEU A 319 8.29 -17.47 4.27
CA LEU A 319 9.21 -17.80 3.19
C LEU A 319 10.67 -17.89 3.65
N ILE A 320 11.06 -17.15 4.68
CA ILE A 320 12.43 -17.11 5.23
C ILE A 320 12.68 -18.32 6.16
N GLY A 321 11.66 -18.74 6.92
CA GLY A 321 11.75 -19.79 7.94
C GLY A 321 11.67 -19.25 9.35
#